data_AF-A0A286DFU0-F1
#
_entry.id   AF-A0A286DFU0-F1
#
_cell.length_a   1.000
_cell.length_b   1.000
_cell.length_c   1.000
_cell.angle_alpha   90.00
_cell.angle_beta   90.00
_cell.angle_gamma   90.00
#
_symmetry.space_group_name_H-M   'P 1'
#
loop_
_entity.id
_entity.type
_entity.pdbx_description
1 polymer ?
#
loop_
_entity_poly.entity_id
_entity_poly.type
_entity_poly.pdbx_seq_one_letter_code
_entity_poly.pdbx_strand_id
1 'polypeptide(L)' 'MTRLPTRRLLALALASALVPPAWSQTTAPDTEQPLSYDSFRAADIRIDGLQRISAGTVLTYLPIERGDTVTPTAT' A
#
# COMPACT_ATOMS: atom_id res chain seq x y z
N MET A 1 50.30 -4.86 -24.96
CA MET A 1 49.27 -5.23 -23.96
C MET A 1 49.75 -4.62 -22.65
N THR A 2 49.23 -3.53 -22.08
CA THR A 2 47.85 -3.12 -21.77
C THR A 2 47.77 -1.58 -21.74
N ARG A 3 46.82 -0.96 -22.44
CA ARG A 3 46.58 0.49 -22.33
C ARG A 3 45.70 0.69 -21.09
N LEU A 4 46.25 1.25 -20.02
CA LEU A 4 45.49 1.53 -18.79
C LEU A 4 44.34 2.49 -19.11
N PRO A 5 43.07 2.06 -18.97
CA PRO A 5 41.93 2.89 -19.30
C PRO A 5 41.90 4.09 -18.35
N THR A 6 41.64 5.25 -18.95
CA THR A 6 41.64 6.59 -18.38
C THR A 6 41.05 6.62 -16.97
N ARG A 7 41.83 7.06 -15.97
CA ARG A 7 41.45 7.17 -14.54
C ARG A 7 40.06 7.76 -14.29
N ARG A 8 39.56 8.59 -15.22
CA ARG A 8 38.22 9.17 -15.21
C ARG A 8 37.10 8.11 -15.28
N LEU A 9 37.29 7.03 -16.04
CA LEU A 9 36.33 5.93 -16.12
C LEU A 9 36.29 5.13 -14.82
N LEU A 10 37.45 4.91 -14.19
CA LEU A 10 37.53 4.27 -12.87
C LEU A 10 36.85 5.13 -11.79
N ALA A 11 37.08 6.45 -11.83
CA ALA A 11 36.45 7.38 -10.89
C ALA A 11 34.92 7.43 -11.06
N LEU A 12 34.42 7.38 -12.31
CA LEU A 12 32.98 7.34 -12.58
C LEU A 12 32.34 6.03 -12.09
N ALA A 13 33.03 4.89 -12.31
CA ALA A 13 32.57 3.59 -11.80
C ALA A 13 32.54 3.55 -10.26
N LEU A 14 33.57 4.10 -9.60
CA LEU A 14 33.62 4.17 -8.14
C LEU A 14 32.53 5.10 -7.58
N ALA A 15 32.27 6.24 -8.22
CA ALA A 15 31.21 7.16 -7.82
C ALA A 15 29.81 6.53 -7.95
N SER A 16 29.56 5.73 -9.00
CA SER A 16 28.30 5.00 -9.17
C SER A 16 28.11 3.88 -8.15
N ALA A 17 29.19 3.22 -7.70
CA ALA A 17 29.10 2.11 -6.75
C ALA A 17 28.87 2.58 -5.30
N LEU A 18 29.18 3.84 -4.98
CA LEU A 18 29.07 4.39 -3.63
C LEU A 18 27.73 5.07 -3.34
N VAL A 19 26.78 5.07 -4.27
CA VAL A 19 25.41 5.57 -4.03
C VAL A 19 24.56 4.41 -3.50
N PRO A 20 24.34 4.29 -2.18
CA PRO A 20 23.32 3.38 -1.68
C PRO A 20 21.93 3.86 -2.16
N PRO A 21 21.01 2.95 -2.52
CA PRO A 21 19.61 3.30 -2.72
C PRO A 21 18.98 3.61 -1.36
N ALA A 22 19.14 4.85 -0.91
CA ALA A 22 18.21 5.52 -0.02
C ALA A 22 17.38 6.41 -0.96
N TRP A 23 16.05 6.36 -1.05
CA TRP A 23 15.07 6.30 0.01
C TRP A 23 13.78 5.67 -0.53
N SER A 24 13.40 4.49 -0.07
CA SER A 24 11.98 4.03 -0.10
C SER A 24 11.68 2.97 0.96
N GLN A 25 12.50 2.83 1.99
CA GLN A 25 12.19 2.05 3.18
C GLN A 25 11.55 2.96 4.24
N THR A 26 10.28 3.31 4.01
CA THR A 26 9.39 3.67 5.12
C THR A 26 9.07 2.38 5.86
N THR A 27 9.95 1.97 6.78
CA THR A 27 9.56 1.09 7.86
C THR A 27 8.75 1.95 8.82
N ALA A 28 7.43 1.97 8.66
CA ALA A 28 6.55 2.55 9.67
C ALA A 28 6.80 1.80 10.99
N PRO A 29 7.03 2.49 12.12
CA PRO A 29 7.08 1.83 13.40
C PRO A 29 5.70 1.22 13.68
N ASP A 30 5.67 -0.03 14.15
CA ASP A 30 4.51 -0.73 14.69
C ASP A 30 4.03 -0.05 15.98
N THR A 31 3.68 1.23 15.88
CA THR A 31 2.94 1.92 16.91
C THR A 31 1.52 1.41 16.74
N GLU A 32 1.11 0.50 17.62
CA GLU A 32 -0.28 0.10 17.81
C GLU A 32 -1.07 1.33 18.27
N GLN A 33 -1.28 2.29 17.38
CA GLN A 33 -2.20 3.38 17.57
C GLN A 33 -3.58 2.71 17.68
N PRO A 34 -4.32 2.92 18.78
CA PRO A 34 -5.66 2.38 18.87
C PRO A 34 -6.44 2.89 17.67
N LEU A 35 -6.90 1.95 16.82
CA LEU A 35 -7.70 2.24 15.64
C LEU A 35 -9.03 2.81 16.14
N SER A 36 -9.05 4.11 16.37
CA SER A 36 -10.25 4.86 16.67
C SER A 36 -11.05 4.92 15.38
N TYR A 37 -12.07 4.08 15.28
CA TYR A 37 -12.97 4.06 14.14
C TYR A 37 -13.81 5.34 14.22
N ASP A 38 -13.61 6.26 13.28
CA ASP A 38 -14.53 7.38 13.06
C ASP A 38 -15.67 6.93 12.14
N SER A 39 -16.76 7.67 12.16
CA SER A 39 -17.82 7.54 11.16
C SER A 39 -17.29 7.84 9.76
N PHE A 40 -17.68 7.04 8.77
CA PHE A 40 -17.23 7.24 7.39
C PHE A 40 -18.35 6.96 6.39
N ARG A 41 -18.25 7.55 5.20
CA ARG A 41 -19.18 7.32 4.10
C ARG A 41 -18.73 6.13 3.24
N ALA A 42 -19.59 5.15 3.04
CA ALA A 42 -19.34 3.99 2.20
C ALA A 42 -19.39 4.36 0.71
N ALA A 43 -18.29 4.88 0.14
CA ALA A 43 -18.26 5.33 -1.25
C ALA A 43 -18.45 4.19 -2.27
N ASP A 44 -17.84 3.03 -2.01
CA ASP A 44 -17.95 1.84 -2.86
C ASP A 44 -17.92 0.57 -1.99
N ILE A 45 -18.61 -0.48 -2.44
CA ILE A 45 -18.67 -1.77 -1.74
C ILE A 45 -18.24 -2.86 -2.72
N ARG A 46 -17.09 -3.47 -2.42
CA ARG A 46 -16.49 -4.54 -3.22
C ARG A 46 -16.57 -5.86 -2.47
N ILE A 47 -16.96 -6.91 -3.19
CA ILE A 47 -16.97 -8.28 -2.67
C ILE A 47 -16.01 -9.12 -3.49
N ASP A 48 -14.98 -9.64 -2.83
CA ASP A 48 -13.97 -10.49 -3.44
C ASP A 48 -14.12 -11.95 -2.98
N GLY A 49 -13.65 -12.91 -3.78
CA GLY A 49 -13.60 -14.34 -3.41
C GLY A 49 -14.88 -15.15 -3.61
N LEU A 50 -15.87 -14.63 -4.36
CA LEU A 50 -17.09 -15.36 -4.67
C LEU A 50 -16.85 -16.52 -5.64
N GLN A 51 -17.35 -17.72 -5.32
CA GLN A 51 -17.23 -18.90 -6.18
C GLN A 51 -18.56 -19.48 -6.68
N ARG A 52 -19.66 -19.25 -5.93
CA ARG A 52 -20.96 -19.92 -6.18
C ARG A 52 -22.15 -18.98 -6.36
N ILE A 53 -22.05 -17.72 -5.96
CA ILE A 53 -23.13 -16.72 -6.01
C ILE A 53 -22.60 -15.39 -6.55
N SER A 54 -23.50 -14.59 -7.12
CA SER A 54 -23.16 -13.25 -7.61
C SER A 54 -23.00 -12.25 -6.47
N ALA A 55 -22.18 -11.22 -6.68
CA ALA A 55 -22.01 -10.11 -5.73
C ALA A 55 -23.33 -9.37 -5.46
N GLY A 56 -24.19 -9.25 -6.47
CA GLY A 56 -25.49 -8.58 -6.34
C GLY A 56 -26.38 -9.23 -5.28
N THR A 57 -26.35 -10.55 -5.20
CA THR A 57 -27.12 -11.30 -4.18
C THR A 57 -26.62 -11.00 -2.77
N VAL A 58 -25.31 -10.90 -2.56
CA VAL A 58 -24.71 -10.59 -1.25
C VAL A 58 -25.05 -9.15 -0.84
N LEU A 59 -24.97 -8.21 -1.78
CA LEU A 59 -25.31 -6.82 -1.53
C LEU A 59 -26.74 -6.63 -1.01
N THR A 60 -27.70 -7.45 -1.46
CA THR A 60 -29.10 -7.40 -1.00
C THR A 60 -29.28 -7.84 0.46
N TYR A 61 -28.34 -8.63 1.01
CA TYR A 61 -28.39 -9.11 2.39
C TYR A 61 -27.56 -8.26 3.36
N LEU A 62 -26.81 -7.29 2.86
CA LEU A 62 -25.98 -6.41 3.69
C LEU A 62 -26.87 -5.31 4.31
N PRO A 63 -26.71 -4.98 5.61
CA PRO A 63 -27.51 -3.94 6.26
C PRO A 63 -27.06 -2.51 5.95
N ILE A 64 -26.19 -2.32 4.96
CA ILE A 64 -25.63 -1.03 4.53
C ILE A 64 -25.57 -0.97 3.01
N GLU A 65 -25.65 0.25 2.47
CA GLU A 65 -25.60 0.52 1.02
C GLU A 65 -24.49 1.48 0.64
N ARG A 66 -24.18 1.56 -0.67
CA ARG A 66 -23.25 2.56 -1.19
C ARG A 66 -23.82 3.96 -0.97
N GLY A 67 -23.03 4.80 -0.32
CA GLY A 67 -23.36 6.17 0.03
C GLY A 67 -23.79 6.35 1.48
N ASP A 68 -24.01 5.27 2.22
CA ASP A 68 -24.41 5.30 3.63
C ASP A 68 -23.26 5.75 4.55
N THR A 69 -23.60 6.30 5.72
CA THR A 69 -22.61 6.70 6.74
C THR A 69 -22.54 5.63 7.82
N VAL A 70 -21.45 4.88 7.83
CA VAL A 70 -21.22 3.79 8.78
C VAL A 70 -20.64 4.37 10.06
N THR A 71 -21.36 4.20 11.16
CA THR A 71 -20.85 4.51 12.51
C THR A 71 -20.37 3.24 13.18
N PRO A 72 -19.19 3.25 13.82
CA PRO A 72 -18.72 2.12 14.58
C PRO A 72 -19.65 1.88 15.77
N THR A 73 -20.19 0.66 15.87
CA THR A 73 -20.91 0.23 17.06
C THR A 73 -19.90 0.04 18.18
N ALA A 74 -19.90 0.95 19.16
CA ALA A 74 -19.18 0.74 20.41
C ALA A 74 -19.82 -0.47 21.11
N THR A 75 -19.11 -1.61 21.12
CA THR A 75 -19.40 -2.77 21.98
C THR A 75 -18.57 -2.64 23.23
#